data_AF-A0A2Z4LME4-F1
#
_entry.id   AF-A0A2Z4LME4-F1
#
_cell.length_a   1.000
_cell.length_b   1.000
_cell.length_c   1.000
_cell.angle_alpha   90.00
_cell.angle_beta   90.00
_cell.angle_gamma   90.00
#
_symmetry.space_group_name_H-M   'P 1'
#
loop_
_entity.id
_entity.type
_entity.pdbx_description
1 polymer ?
#
loop_
_entity_poly.entity_id
_entity_poly.type
_entity_poly.pdbx_seq_one_letter_code
_entity_poly.pdbx_strand_id
1 'polypeptide(L)'
;MSKMTKKDLEKYKGKKIIFKRVSSGEDIKVKISSWGADYKFKTLYEKPSSWFSTFPTIKAKIVTSGEDVKLEQTDSSWFNDFEIYFE
;
A
#
# COMPACT_ATOMS: atom_id res chain seq x y z
N MET A 1 -6.18 16.23 5.47
CA MET A 1 -4.88 16.24 4.78
C MET A 1 -4.26 14.86 4.96
N SER A 2 -3.78 14.25 3.88
CA SER A 2 -2.99 13.01 3.96
C SER A 2 -1.72 13.30 4.77
N LYS A 3 -1.34 12.40 5.67
CA LYS A 3 -0.17 12.56 6.54
C LYS A 3 1.13 12.02 5.93
N MET A 4 1.02 11.12 4.97
CA MET A 4 2.15 10.46 4.31
C MET A 4 2.23 10.85 2.84
N THR A 5 3.46 10.93 2.33
CA THR A 5 3.75 11.22 0.92
C THR A 5 4.28 9.98 0.20
N LYS A 6 4.35 10.04 -1.14
CA LYS A 6 5.00 9.02 -1.98
C LYS A 6 6.40 8.64 -1.48
N LYS A 7 7.17 9.60 -0.96
CA LYS A 7 8.55 9.38 -0.50
C LYS A 7 8.62 8.59 0.81
N ASP A 8 7.59 8.72 1.65
CA ASP A 8 7.50 7.93 2.88
C ASP A 8 7.27 6.45 2.60
N LEU A 9 6.60 6.13 1.48
CA LEU A 9 6.43 4.76 1.02
C LEU A 9 7.76 4.08 0.64
N GLU A 10 8.77 4.81 0.18
CA GLU A 10 10.09 4.22 -0.16
C GLU A 10 10.74 3.52 1.04
N LYS A 11 10.51 4.02 2.26
CA LYS A 11 11.04 3.44 3.51
C LYS A 11 10.51 2.02 3.79
N TYR A 12 9.42 1.65 3.13
CA TYR A 12 8.77 0.36 3.26
C TYR A 12 9.07 -0.58 2.10
N LYS A 13 9.93 -0.17 1.15
CA LYS A 13 10.26 -0.99 -0.02
C LYS A 13 10.97 -2.27 0.42
N GLY A 14 10.53 -3.40 -0.12
CA GLY A 14 10.95 -4.75 0.27
C GLY A 14 10.34 -5.23 1.60
N LYS A 15 9.41 -4.50 2.21
CA LYS A 15 8.73 -4.90 3.46
C LYS A 15 7.28 -5.28 3.21
N LYS A 16 6.75 -6.03 4.17
CA LYS A 16 5.32 -6.32 4.31
C LYS A 16 4.65 -5.19 5.07
N ILE A 17 3.57 -4.65 4.53
CA ILE A 17 2.81 -3.54 5.11
C ILE A 17 1.32 -3.86 5.12
N ILE A 18 0.60 -3.20 6.02
CA ILE A 18 -0.83 -3.39 6.21
C ILE A 18 -1.53 -2.15 5.69
N PHE A 19 -2.37 -2.31 4.67
CA PHE A 19 -3.23 -1.24 4.19
C PHE A 19 -4.60 -1.40 4.79
N LYS A 20 -4.87 -0.60 5.82
CA LYS A 20 -6.19 -0.52 6.43
C LYS A 20 -7.05 0.42 5.59
N ARG A 21 -8.09 -0.10 4.94
CA ARG A 21 -8.99 0.71 4.12
C ARG A 21 -9.85 1.60 5.00
N VAL A 22 -9.80 2.91 4.77
CA VAL A 22 -10.59 3.90 5.54
C VAL A 22 -11.31 4.88 4.62
N SER A 23 -12.45 5.40 5.09
CA SER A 23 -13.21 6.44 4.39
C SER A 23 -12.84 7.87 4.82
N SER A 24 -12.31 8.03 6.04
CA SER A 24 -11.89 9.32 6.62
C SER A 24 -10.76 9.11 7.62
N GLY A 25 -9.88 10.11 7.77
CA GLY A 25 -8.70 10.02 8.64
C GLY A 25 -7.59 9.17 8.04
N GLU A 26 -7.49 9.17 6.70
CA GLU A 26 -6.45 8.48 5.96
C GLU A 26 -5.06 9.06 6.21
N ASP A 27 -4.07 8.17 6.27
CA ASP A 27 -2.67 8.55 6.22
C ASP A 27 -2.24 8.86 4.77
N ILE A 28 -2.81 8.14 3.80
CA ILE A 28 -2.48 8.30 2.37
C ILE A 28 -3.68 7.97 1.45
N LYS A 29 -3.80 8.69 0.33
CA LYS A 29 -4.73 8.35 -0.74
C LYS A 29 -4.03 7.56 -1.83
N VAL A 30 -4.59 6.40 -2.15
CA VAL A 30 -4.01 5.44 -3.06
C VAL A 30 -4.93 5.26 -4.26
N LYS A 31 -4.37 5.29 -5.46
CA LYS A 31 -5.07 4.84 -6.65
C LYS A 31 -4.46 3.54 -7.14
N ILE A 32 -5.30 2.52 -7.29
CA ILE A 32 -4.89 1.28 -7.93
C ILE A 32 -5.02 1.47 -9.44
N SER A 33 -3.93 1.31 -10.18
CA SER A 33 -3.88 1.51 -11.63
C SER A 33 -3.01 0.44 -12.27
N SER A 34 -3.38 -0.02 -13.46
CA SER A 34 -2.64 -1.02 -14.23
C SER A 34 -1.50 -0.42 -15.07
N TRP A 35 -1.35 0.91 -15.09
CA TRP A 35 -0.30 1.59 -15.83
C TRP A 35 0.13 2.91 -15.19
N GLY A 36 1.39 3.29 -15.41
CA GLY A 36 1.99 4.53 -14.92
C GLY A 36 2.04 4.64 -13.40
N ALA A 37 2.14 3.52 -12.69
CA ALA A 37 2.20 3.49 -11.25
C ALA A 37 3.55 3.95 -10.71
N ASP A 38 3.51 4.54 -9.51
CA ASP A 38 4.69 4.96 -8.77
C ASP A 38 5.43 3.76 -8.17
N TYR A 39 4.69 2.75 -7.75
CA TYR A 39 5.21 1.52 -7.17
C TYR A 39 4.35 0.31 -7.51
N LYS A 40 4.95 -0.87 -7.43
CA LYS A 40 4.29 -2.15 -7.62
C LYS A 40 4.10 -2.86 -6.29
N PHE A 41 2.94 -3.45 -6.05
CA PHE A 41 2.69 -4.24 -4.86
C PHE A 41 2.15 -5.61 -5.22
N LYS A 42 2.48 -6.57 -4.36
CA LYS A 42 1.86 -7.89 -4.37
C LYS A 42 0.80 -7.94 -3.26
N THR A 43 -0.39 -8.39 -3.60
CA THR A 43 -1.45 -8.61 -2.61
C THR A 43 -1.12 -9.87 -1.80
N LEU A 44 -1.10 -9.73 -0.48
CA LEU A 44 -1.11 -10.86 0.44
C LEU A 44 -2.56 -11.25 0.71
N TYR A 45 -2.97 -12.41 0.19
CA TYR A 45 -4.33 -12.93 0.37
C TYR A 45 -4.52 -13.61 1.73
N GLU A 46 -3.42 -14.08 2.33
CA GLU A 46 -3.44 -14.71 3.64
C GLU A 46 -3.05 -13.71 4.70
N LYS A 47 -3.82 -13.69 5.80
CA LYS A 47 -3.46 -12.93 6.99
C LYS A 47 -2.15 -13.49 7.54
N PRO A 48 -1.05 -12.72 7.53
CA PRO A 48 0.22 -13.26 7.99
C PRO A 48 0.18 -13.55 9.49
N SER A 49 0.96 -14.54 9.93
CA SER A 49 0.98 -15.11 11.29
C SER A 49 1.13 -14.07 12.43
N SER A 50 0.99 -14.53 13.69
CA SER A 50 0.94 -13.74 14.94
C SER A 50 2.02 -12.66 15.14
N TRP A 51 3.12 -12.67 14.38
CA TRP A 51 4.11 -11.58 14.34
C TRP A 51 3.63 -10.32 13.61
N PHE A 52 2.41 -10.31 13.05
CA PHE A 52 1.90 -9.22 12.22
C PHE A 52 1.71 -7.88 12.96
N SER A 53 1.56 -7.88 14.28
CA SER A 53 1.58 -6.63 15.09
C SER A 53 2.86 -5.81 14.94
N THR A 54 3.93 -6.38 14.36
CA THR A 54 5.18 -5.66 14.08
C THR A 54 5.20 -4.99 12.70
N PHE A 55 4.28 -5.32 11.80
CA PHE A 55 4.24 -4.67 10.49
C PHE A 55 3.59 -3.29 10.58
N PRO A 56 4.12 -2.33 9.82
CA PRO A 56 3.57 -0.99 9.79
C PRO A 56 2.16 -1.02 9.18
N THR A 57 1.20 -0.48 9.94
CA THR A 57 -0.16 -0.26 9.47
C THR A 57 -0.30 1.15 8.94
N ILE A 58 -0.78 1.27 7.71
CA ILE A 58 -1.01 2.53 7.01
C ILE A 58 -2.50 2.60 6.69
N LYS A 59 -3.17 3.67 7.13
CA LYS A 59 -4.57 3.89 6.76
C LYS A 59 -4.62 4.45 5.35
N ALA A 60 -5.01 3.60 4.40
CA ALA A 60 -5.08 3.97 3.00
C ALA A 60 -6.54 4.21 2.59
N LYS A 61 -6.79 5.34 1.92
CA LYS A 61 -8.07 5.60 1.25
C LYS A 61 -7.90 5.33 -0.23
N ILE A 62 -8.67 4.39 -0.77
CA ILE A 62 -8.65 4.11 -2.21
C ILE A 62 -9.49 5.19 -2.91
N VAL A 63 -8.89 5.88 -3.86
CA VAL A 63 -9.53 6.96 -4.64
C VAL A 63 -9.33 6.74 -6.14
N THR A 64 -10.21 7.32 -6.94
CA THR A 64 -10.14 7.30 -8.41
C THR A 64 -9.43 8.54 -8.98
N SER A 65 -9.37 9.65 -8.23
CA SER A 65 -8.72 10.90 -8.60
C SER A 65 -8.25 11.67 -7.35
N GLY A 66 -7.21 12.48 -7.49
CA GLY A 66 -6.59 13.22 -6.38
C GLY A 66 -5.79 12.31 -5.45
N GLU A 67 -5.19 11.26 -5.99
CA GLU A 67 -4.31 10.35 -5.27
C GLU A 67 -2.99 11.00 -4.85
N ASP A 68 -2.45 10.56 -3.72
CA ASP A 68 -1.08 10.89 -3.30
C ASP A 68 -0.06 9.92 -3.91
N VAL A 69 -0.50 8.68 -4.19
CA VAL A 69 0.32 7.64 -4.79
C VAL A 69 -0.51 6.74 -5.69
N LYS A 70 0.09 6.31 -6.81
CA LYS A 70 -0.48 5.32 -7.70
C LYS A 70 0.24 3.98 -7.53
N LEU A 71 -0.52 2.93 -7.26
CA LEU A 71 0.00 1.59 -7.03
C LEU A 71 -0.49 0.63 -8.13
N GLU A 72 0.42 -0.20 -8.61
CA GLU A 72 0.11 -1.28 -9.56
C GLU A 72 0.15 -2.62 -8.83
N GLN A 73 -0.95 -3.36 -8.91
CA GLN A 73 -0.98 -4.72 -8.41
C GLN A 73 -0.21 -5.61 -9.39
N THR A 74 0.74 -6.38 -8.88
CA THR A 74 1.49 -7.38 -9.64
C THR A 74 1.41 -8.72 -8.94
N ASP A 75 1.21 -9.78 -9.73
CA ASP A 75 1.34 -11.17 -9.25
C ASP A 75 2.81 -11.64 -9.31
N SER A 76 3.70 -10.85 -9.91
CA SER A 76 5.11 -11.20 -10.06
C SER A 76 5.90 -10.88 -8.80
N SER A 77 6.32 -11.93 -8.09
CA SER A 77 7.10 -11.84 -6.84
C SER A 77 8.54 -11.33 -7.04
N TRP A 78 8.97 -11.14 -8.29
CA TRP A 78 10.31 -10.64 -8.63
C TRP A 78 10.33 -9.14 -8.93
N PHE A 79 9.16 -8.54 -9.21
CA PHE A 79 9.03 -7.16 -9.65
C PHE A 79 8.01 -6.38 -8.80
N ASN A 80 7.95 -6.67 -7.49
CA ASN A 80 7.14 -5.92 -6.55
C ASN A 80 8.03 -5.11 -5.59
N ASP A 81 7.63 -3.85 -5.36
CA ASP A 81 8.25 -2.99 -4.35
C ASP A 81 7.75 -3.32 -2.95
N PHE A 82 6.51 -3.80 -2.83
CA PHE A 82 5.84 -4.05 -1.55
C PHE A 82 5.04 -5.35 -1.55
N GLU A 83 4.80 -5.88 -0.36
CA GLU A 83 3.78 -6.89 -0.10
C GLU A 83 2.71 -6.27 0.81
N ILE A 84 1.49 -6.13 0.30
CA ILE A 84 0.41 -5.42 0.97
C ILE A 84 -0.69 -6.40 1.36
N TYR A 85 -0.98 -6.46 2.65
CA TYR A 85 -2.21 -7.07 3.13
C TYR A 85 -3.27 -5.97 3.29
N PHE A 86 -4.43 -6.17 2.67
CA PHE A 86 -5.56 -5.25 2.84
C PHE A 86 -6.44 -5.71 4.00
N GLU A 87 -6.58 -4.85 5.00
CA GLU A 87 -7.53 -4.99 6.11
C GLU A 87 -8.71 -4.03 5.91
#